data_AF-A0A952HPR5-F1
#
_entry.id   AF-A0A952HPR5-F1
#
_cell.length_a   1.000
_cell.length_b   1.000
_cell.length_c   1.000
_cell.angle_alpha   90.00
_cell.angle_beta   90.00
_cell.angle_gamma   90.00
#
_symmetry.space_group_name_H-M   'P 1'
#
loop_
_entity.id
_entity.type
_entity.pdbx_description
1 polymer ?
#
loop_
_entity_poly.entity_id
_entity_poly.type
_entity_poly.pdbx_seq_one_letter_code
_entity_poly.pdbx_strand_id
1 'polypeptide(L)' 'MIKRLALVGFCCALSSCTQLGVKPWDRDLLADPMMEIGSDPLRTAVDDHIYFSKEATSGGRGFAGGGCGCN' A
#
# COMPACT_ATOMS: atom_id res chain seq x y z
N MET A 1 -20.06 -2.59 41.99
CA MET A 1 -20.73 -1.85 40.89
C MET A 1 -19.76 -0.96 40.12
N ILE A 2 -18.99 -0.10 40.79
CA ILE A 2 -17.98 0.79 40.15
C ILE A 2 -16.99 0.09 39.19
N LYS A 3 -16.46 -1.09 39.56
CA LYS A 3 -15.53 -1.84 38.70
C LYS A 3 -16.14 -2.28 37.37
N ARG A 4 -17.45 -2.57 37.36
CA ARG A 4 -18.17 -2.95 36.12
C ARG A 4 -18.44 -1.74 35.24
N LEU A 5 -18.71 -0.58 35.85
CA LEU A 5 -18.85 0.69 35.11
C LEU A 5 -17.54 1.10 34.43
N ALA A 6 -16.41 0.95 35.15
CA ALA A 6 -15.08 1.25 34.62
C ALA A 6 -14.71 0.35 33.42
N LEU A 7 -15.06 -0.95 33.48
CA LEU A 7 -14.81 -1.89 32.39
C LEU A 7 -15.59 -1.52 31.11
N VAL A 8 -16.87 -1.15 31.25
CA VAL A 8 -17.71 -0.72 30.11
C VAL A 8 -17.16 0.57 29.50
N GLY A 9 -16.75 1.54 30.34
CA GLY A 9 -16.12 2.78 29.87
C GLY A 9 -14.83 2.53 29.07
N PHE A 10 -13.98 1.61 29.53
CA PHE A 10 -12.74 1.24 28.84
C PHE A 10 -13.01 0.58 27.48
N CYS A 11 -14.02 -0.30 27.39
CA CYS A 11 -14.40 -0.92 26.11
C CYS A 11 -14.92 0.10 25.08
N CYS A 12 -15.67 1.12 25.52
CA CYS A 12 -16.14 2.17 24.62
C CYS A 12 -15.00 3.05 24.07
N ALA A 13 -13.92 3.23 24.83
CA ALA A 13 -12.76 4.02 24.41
C ALA A 13 -11.91 3.33 23.31
N LEU A 14 -12.12 2.04 23.05
CA LEU A 14 -11.47 1.26 21.98
C LEU A 14 -12.22 1.30 20.65
N SER A 15 -13.22 2.19 20.52
CA SER A 15 -13.94 2.36 19.27
C SER A 15 -13.02 2.93 18.19
N SER A 16 -12.86 2.18 17.10
CA SER A 16 -12.02 2.56 15.97
C SER A 16 -12.76 3.49 15.02
N CYS A 17 -12.03 4.38 14.35
CA CYS A 17 -12.59 5.35 13.40
C CYS A 17 -12.90 4.74 12.03
N THR A 18 -13.47 3.53 11.98
CA THR A 18 -13.74 2.80 10.72
C THR A 18 -14.71 3.52 9.79
N GLN A 19 -15.44 4.52 10.28
CA GLN A 19 -16.39 5.31 9.49
C GLN A 19 -15.86 6.69 9.03
N LEU A 20 -14.59 7.01 9.27
CA LEU A 20 -13.94 8.21 8.69
C LEU A 20 -13.56 8.03 7.22
N GLY A 21 -13.82 6.86 6.64
CA GLY A 21 -13.51 6.55 5.25
C GLY A 21 -14.53 7.11 4.25
N VAL A 22 -14.07 7.21 3.00
CA VAL A 22 -14.89 7.54 1.83
C VAL A 22 -15.94 6.43 1.61
N LYS A 23 -17.19 6.80 1.31
CA LYS A 23 -18.25 5.80 1.08
C LYS A 23 -17.86 4.91 -0.12
N PRO A 24 -18.24 3.62 -0.13
CA PRO A 24 -17.81 2.70 -1.20
C PRO A 24 -18.12 3.19 -2.62
N TRP A 25 -19.22 3.91 -2.82
CA TRP A 25 -19.63 4.48 -4.11
C TRP A 25 -18.96 5.81 -4.46
N ASP A 26 -18.33 6.49 -3.49
CA ASP A 26 -17.53 7.70 -3.73
C ASP A 26 -16.10 7.36 -4.20
N ARG A 27 -15.75 6.06 -4.26
CA ARG A 27 -14.42 5.58 -4.70
C ARG A 27 -14.19 5.75 -6.20
N ASP A 28 -15.26 5.77 -7.00
CA ASP A 28 -15.17 6.00 -8.45
C ASP A 28 -14.71 7.43 -8.76
N LEU A 29 -15.18 8.41 -7.98
CA LEU A 29 -14.75 9.81 -8.05
C LEU A 29 -13.27 10.02 -7.67
N LEU A 30 -12.70 9.13 -6.87
CA LEU A 30 -11.29 9.18 -6.45
C LEU A 30 -10.36 8.34 -7.33
N ALA A 31 -10.90 7.53 -8.24
CA ALA A 31 -10.14 6.63 -9.10
C ALA A 31 -9.85 7.29 -10.46
N ASP A 32 -9.17 8.44 -10.45
CA ASP A 32 -8.74 9.11 -11.69
C ASP A 32 -7.79 8.17 -12.48
N PRO A 33 -8.03 7.94 -13.79
CA PRO A 33 -7.13 7.15 -14.64
C PRO A 33 -5.66 7.58 -14.58
N MET A 34 -5.39 8.87 -14.34
CA MET A 34 -4.03 9.39 -14.20
C MET A 34 -3.29 8.85 -12.95
N MET A 35 -4.02 8.39 -11.94
CA MET A 35 -3.47 7.77 -10.73
C MET A 35 -3.20 6.26 -10.88
N GLU A 36 -3.46 5.69 -12.07
CA GLU A 36 -3.13 4.29 -12.36
C GLU A 36 -1.62 4.04 -12.27
N ILE A 37 -1.24 3.04 -11.47
CA ILE A 37 0.15 2.64 -11.30
C ILE A 37 0.62 1.96 -12.58
N GLY A 38 1.70 2.48 -13.19
CA GLY A 38 2.31 1.88 -14.37
C GLY A 38 1.58 2.18 -15.69
N SER A 39 0.75 3.23 -15.72
CA SER A 39 0.05 3.68 -16.93
C SER A 39 1.00 4.07 -18.09
N ASP A 40 2.22 4.52 -17.77
CA ASP A 40 3.28 4.77 -18.75
C ASP A 40 4.37 3.67 -18.68
N PRO A 41 4.51 2.85 -19.73
CA PRO A 41 5.48 1.76 -19.76
C PRO A 41 6.93 2.26 -19.82
N LEU A 42 7.21 3.42 -20.42
CA LEU A 42 8.56 3.97 -20.48
C LEU A 42 8.98 4.48 -19.10
N ARG A 43 8.10 5.20 -18.42
CA ARG A 43 8.34 5.67 -17.06
C ARG A 43 8.53 4.50 -16.09
N THR A 44 7.70 3.47 -16.21
CA THR A 44 7.82 2.23 -15.42
C THR A 44 9.17 1.55 -15.65
N ALA A 45 9.62 1.44 -16.90
CA ALA A 45 10.91 0.84 -17.24
C ALA A 45 12.10 1.64 -16.66
N VAL A 46 12.02 2.97 -16.66
CA VAL A 46 13.05 3.84 -16.07
C VAL A 46 13.08 3.70 -14.55
N ASP A 47 11.93 3.71 -13.89
CA ASP A 47 11.82 3.53 -12.44
C ASP A 47 12.40 2.17 -12.03
N ASP A 48 12.02 1.10 -12.72
CA ASP A 48 12.58 -0.24 -12.49
C ASP A 48 14.10 -0.25 -12.71
N HIS A 49 14.61 0.40 -13.76
CA HIS A 49 16.05 0.49 -13.99
C HIS A 49 16.78 1.21 -12.85
N ILE A 50 16.22 2.30 -12.32
CA ILE A 50 16.77 3.04 -11.18
C ILE A 50 16.73 2.19 -9.91
N TYR A 51 15.61 1.53 -9.62
CA TYR A 51 15.46 0.69 -8.43
C TYR A 51 16.44 -0.49 -8.44
N PHE A 52 16.57 -1.22 -9.56
CA PHE A 52 17.54 -2.31 -9.66
C PHE A 52 18.98 -1.85 -9.56
N SER A 53 19.30 -0.70 -10.15
CA SER A 53 20.66 -0.16 -10.11
C SER A 53 21.05 0.32 -8.70
N LYS A 54 20.08 0.78 -7.90
CA LYS A 54 20.33 1.31 -6.55
C LYS A 54 20.27 0.25 -5.46
N GLU A 55 19.36 -0.71 -5.57
CA GLU A 55 19.10 -1.66 -4.48
C GLU A 55 19.80 -3.01 -4.69
N ALA A 56 20.25 -3.35 -5.91
CA ALA A 56 21.00 -4.56 -6.24
C ALA A 56 20.45 -5.84 -5.56
N THR A 57 19.16 -5.88 -5.24
CA THR A 57 18.51 -7.00 -4.58
C THR A 57 18.12 -8.00 -5.67
N SER A 58 18.62 -9.22 -5.53
CA SER A 58 18.34 -10.34 -6.41
C SER A 58 16.83 -10.59 -6.49
N GLY A 59 16.20 -10.21 -7.60
CA GLY A 59 14.78 -10.47 -7.84
C GLY A 59 13.98 -9.19 -8.04
N GLY A 60 13.83 -8.81 -9.31
CA GLY A 60 12.92 -7.75 -9.70
C GLY A 60 11.46 -8.13 -9.70
N ARG A 61 10.60 -7.25 -10.25
CA ARG A 61 9.14 -7.48 -10.42
C ARG A 61 8.81 -8.69 -11.33
N GLY A 62 9.80 -9.47 -11.76
CA GLY A 62 9.69 -10.71 -12.51
C GLY A 62 10.87 -11.65 -12.27
N PHE A 63 10.71 -12.93 -12.62
CA PHE A 63 11.63 -14.06 -12.36
C PHE A 63 13.06 -13.96 -12.95
N ALA A 64 13.45 -12.83 -13.53
CA ALA A 64 14.75 -12.64 -14.18
C ALA A 64 15.31 -11.21 -14.01
N GLY A 65 15.16 -10.60 -12.84
CA GLY A 65 15.86 -9.35 -12.50
C GLY A 65 17.36 -9.61 -12.30
N GLY A 66 18.19 -9.05 -13.18
CA GLY A 66 19.64 -9.28 -13.26
C GLY A 66 20.41 -8.91 -11.99
N GLY A 67 20.92 -9.93 -11.30
CA GLY A 67 22.14 -9.88 -10.48
C GLY A 67 23.30 -10.59 -11.20
N CYS A 68 24.46 -10.82 -10.55
CA CYS A 68 25.68 -11.39 -11.15
C CYS A 68 25.55 -12.79 -11.80
N GLY A 69 24.36 -13.37 -11.90
CA GLY A 69 24.16 -14.68 -12.51
C GLY A 69 24.90 -15.80 -11.80
N CYS A 70 25.26 -15.60 -10.54
CA CYS A 70 25.99 -16.59 -9.76
C CYS A 70 25.01 -17.66 -9.26
N ASN A 71 24.81 -18.70 -10.08
CA ASN A 71 24.53 -20.06 -9.60
C ASN A 71 25.87 -20.78 -9.39
#